data_AF-A0A2T5IMI5-F1
#
_entry.id   AF-A0A2T5IMI5-F1
#
_cell.length_a   1.000
_cell.length_b   1.000
_cell.length_c   1.000
_cell.angle_alpha   90.00
_cell.angle_beta   90.00
_cell.angle_gamma   90.00
#
_symmetry.space_group_name_H-M   'P 1'
#
loop_
_entity.id
_entity.type
_entity.pdbx_description
1 polymer ?
#
loop_
_entity_poly.entity_id
_entity_poly.type
_entity_poly.pdbx_seq_one_letter_code
_entity_poly.pdbx_strand_id
1 'polypeptide(L)'
;MDGKELYGRELTRSECRNADEALLDLAEKRPGIERVNGKPTCTRCGNQDRKKMQAAPCSCGTACLYCLSCLNMGKIKSCTVLHHLPETNSFAWPQEPILQWKGQLSSEQKRASDEIVVTVLSEGTRLIWAVAGAGKTEMIFEGIAACLREGGRVCLASPRVDVCLELAPRIKQAFPDVPLALLYGGNEEGYSYTPLVIATTHQLLRFREAFDLLIIDEIDSFPYHNDASLQFGAQKSRKKASALVYLTATPSRAMQNDLKHGRLAATVLPARYHGFALPEPECLWVGNWRKAINKKKTARFLTLIRRKLQTNRRFLLFLPHIQLMEELEGWLRELFPDKQFTCVSASDPDREEKVKRMRAEEYDFLMTTTILERGVTFRDIDVIVLGAEDRVFTEASLVQIAGRAGRHKDFPTGWVCFAHDGETKAIQGAVRQIRSMNRDAGRRGLLNGSVSVLSK
;
A
#
# COMPACT_ATOMS: atom_id res chain seq x y z
N MET A 1 -8.76 -32.82 -6.15
CA MET A 1 -7.96 -31.57 -6.23
C MET A 1 -7.52 -31.44 -7.66
N ASP A 2 -7.95 -30.40 -8.35
CA ASP A 2 -8.19 -30.42 -9.80
C ASP A 2 -6.96 -30.14 -10.67
N GLY A 3 -5.74 -30.07 -10.12
CA GLY A 3 -4.51 -29.76 -10.86
C GLY A 3 -4.44 -28.35 -11.48
N LYS A 4 -5.55 -27.61 -11.51
CA LYS A 4 -5.73 -26.26 -12.09
C LYS A 4 -4.90 -25.15 -11.41
N GLU A 5 -4.19 -25.46 -10.35
CA GLU A 5 -3.40 -24.50 -9.57
C GLU A 5 -2.24 -23.87 -10.37
N LEU A 6 -1.83 -24.45 -11.51
CA LEU A 6 -0.76 -23.90 -12.33
C LEU A 6 -1.24 -22.90 -13.42
N TYR A 7 -2.56 -22.79 -13.67
CA TYR A 7 -3.09 -21.85 -14.66
C TYR A 7 -2.79 -20.38 -14.27
N GLY A 8 -2.17 -19.65 -15.21
CA GLY A 8 -1.70 -18.27 -15.02
C GLY A 8 -0.51 -18.14 -14.07
N ARG A 9 0.03 -19.24 -13.53
CA ARG A 9 1.17 -19.24 -12.60
C ARG A 9 2.46 -19.55 -13.34
N GLU A 10 3.59 -19.08 -12.81
CA GLU A 10 4.94 -19.43 -13.28
C GLU A 10 5.83 -19.80 -12.07
N LEU A 11 6.05 -21.10 -11.86
CA LEU A 11 6.56 -21.67 -10.61
C LEU A 11 7.74 -22.62 -10.79
N THR A 12 8.58 -22.75 -9.78
CA THR A 12 9.56 -23.84 -9.74
C THR A 12 8.88 -25.16 -9.39
N ARG A 13 9.52 -26.29 -9.73
CA ARG A 13 9.00 -27.62 -9.35
C ARG A 13 8.74 -27.75 -7.83
N SER A 14 9.58 -27.13 -6.99
CA SER A 14 9.42 -27.14 -5.53
C SER A 14 8.22 -26.30 -5.03
N GLU A 15 7.75 -25.35 -5.84
CA GLU A 15 6.57 -24.53 -5.53
C GLU A 15 5.27 -25.19 -6.04
N CYS A 16 5.37 -26.11 -7.01
CA CYS A 16 4.26 -26.89 -7.55
C CYS A 16 3.87 -28.07 -6.62
N ARG A 17 3.58 -27.80 -5.34
CA ARG A 17 3.42 -28.86 -4.32
C ARG A 17 2.26 -29.83 -4.58
N ASN A 18 1.20 -29.38 -5.27
CA ASN A 18 -0.01 -30.16 -5.55
C ASN A 18 -0.34 -30.24 -7.05
N ALA A 19 0.59 -29.83 -7.93
CA ALA A 19 0.34 -29.89 -9.36
C ALA A 19 0.36 -31.35 -9.84
N ASP A 20 -0.61 -31.71 -10.66
CA ASP A 20 -0.62 -33.00 -11.36
C ASP A 20 0.63 -33.10 -12.25
N GLU A 21 1.38 -34.20 -12.16
CA GLU A 21 2.58 -34.43 -13.00
C GLU A 21 2.22 -34.37 -14.49
N ALA A 22 1.01 -34.81 -14.88
CA ALA A 22 0.54 -34.69 -16.26
C ALA A 22 0.42 -33.22 -16.72
N LEU A 23 0.02 -32.31 -15.83
CA LEU A 23 -0.06 -30.88 -16.11
C LEU A 23 1.32 -30.22 -16.13
N LEU A 24 2.28 -30.70 -15.32
CA LEU A 24 3.67 -30.24 -15.36
C LEU A 24 4.39 -30.64 -16.66
N ASP A 25 3.99 -31.74 -17.28
CA ASP A 25 4.50 -32.16 -18.58
C ASP A 25 3.97 -31.31 -19.74
N LEU A 26 2.71 -30.86 -19.63
CA LEU A 26 2.09 -29.92 -20.57
C LEU A 26 2.55 -28.46 -20.36
N ALA A 27 3.15 -28.16 -19.22
CA ALA A 27 3.56 -26.80 -18.88
C ALA A 27 4.70 -26.29 -19.78
N GLU A 28 4.61 -25.02 -20.18
CA GLU A 28 5.72 -24.30 -20.77
C GLU A 28 6.89 -24.26 -19.77
N LYS A 29 8.07 -24.68 -20.21
CA LYS A 29 9.29 -24.71 -19.40
C LYS A 29 10.21 -23.58 -19.82
N ARG A 30 10.51 -22.66 -18.90
CA ARG A 30 11.46 -21.56 -19.11
C ARG A 30 12.68 -21.68 -18.19
N PRO A 31 13.88 -21.32 -18.66
CA PRO A 31 15.04 -21.27 -17.79
C PRO A 31 14.87 -20.15 -16.76
N GLY A 32 15.42 -20.34 -15.57
CA GLY A 32 15.37 -19.37 -14.48
C GLY A 32 16.15 -18.09 -14.79
N ILE A 33 17.21 -18.21 -15.59
CA ILE A 33 18.01 -17.09 -16.10
C ILE A 33 18.09 -17.21 -17.63
N GLU A 34 17.68 -16.17 -18.34
CA GLU A 34 17.75 -16.06 -19.79
C GLU A 34 18.69 -14.92 -20.23
N ARG A 35 19.11 -14.88 -21.50
CA ARG A 35 19.89 -13.77 -22.05
C ARG A 35 18.99 -12.86 -22.89
N VAL A 36 18.68 -11.67 -22.37
CA VAL A 36 17.95 -10.64 -23.11
C VAL A 36 18.94 -9.55 -23.53
N ASN A 37 19.06 -9.31 -24.84
CA ASN A 37 20.04 -8.35 -25.40
C ASN A 37 21.48 -8.59 -24.88
N GLY A 38 21.87 -9.87 -24.78
CA GLY A 38 23.19 -10.28 -24.28
C GLY A 38 23.39 -10.18 -22.76
N LYS A 39 22.41 -9.66 -22.00
CA LYS A 39 22.49 -9.53 -20.53
C LYS A 39 21.75 -10.67 -19.84
N PRO A 40 22.34 -11.29 -18.80
CA PRO A 40 21.61 -12.27 -17.99
C PRO A 40 20.43 -11.58 -17.30
N THR A 41 19.25 -12.16 -17.43
CA THR A 41 17.98 -11.65 -16.92
C THR A 41 17.29 -12.76 -16.14
N CYS A 42 16.86 -12.47 -14.91
CA CYS A 42 16.08 -13.43 -14.13
C CYS A 42 14.65 -13.49 -14.67
N THR A 43 14.21 -14.66 -15.12
CA THR A 43 12.87 -14.84 -15.72
C THR A 43 11.74 -14.60 -14.71
N ARG A 44 11.99 -14.86 -13.42
CA ARG A 44 11.02 -14.61 -12.35
C ARG A 44 10.79 -13.12 -12.11
N CYS A 45 11.86 -12.36 -11.89
CA CYS A 45 11.78 -11.01 -11.34
C CYS A 45 12.31 -9.91 -12.25
N GLY A 46 12.80 -10.25 -13.45
CA GLY A 46 13.34 -9.30 -14.42
C GLY A 46 14.68 -8.68 -14.03
N ASN A 47 15.31 -9.08 -12.91
CA ASN A 47 16.60 -8.51 -12.51
C ASN A 47 17.64 -8.70 -13.62
N GLN A 48 18.30 -7.60 -14.00
CA GLN A 48 19.43 -7.56 -14.93
C GLN A 48 20.70 -6.99 -14.28
N ASP A 49 20.61 -6.56 -13.01
CA ASP A 49 21.76 -6.03 -12.28
C ASP A 49 22.76 -7.16 -12.00
N ARG A 50 23.95 -7.05 -12.62
CA ARG A 50 25.06 -7.97 -12.43
C ARG A 50 25.51 -8.07 -10.98
N LYS A 51 25.42 -7.01 -10.17
CA LYS A 51 25.79 -7.07 -8.74
C LYS A 51 24.84 -7.97 -7.95
N LYS A 52 23.59 -8.06 -8.40
CA LYS A 52 22.54 -8.94 -7.87
C LYS A 52 22.50 -10.31 -8.56
N MET A 53 23.54 -10.66 -9.31
CA MET A 53 23.71 -11.98 -9.91
C MET A 53 25.06 -12.56 -9.52
N GLN A 54 25.04 -13.69 -8.82
CA GLN A 54 26.25 -14.32 -8.30
C GLN A 54 26.38 -15.72 -8.87
N ALA A 55 27.62 -16.13 -9.19
CA ALA A 55 27.91 -17.50 -9.58
C ALA A 55 28.27 -18.31 -8.34
N ALA A 56 27.73 -19.51 -8.21
CA ALA A 56 28.11 -20.45 -7.15
C ALA A 56 28.07 -21.89 -7.66
N PRO A 57 28.88 -22.79 -7.07
CA PRO A 57 28.75 -24.23 -7.31
C PRO A 57 27.29 -24.68 -7.10
N CYS A 58 26.80 -25.53 -7.99
CA CYS A 58 25.41 -25.99 -7.97
C CYS A 58 25.35 -27.51 -8.11
N SER A 59 24.30 -28.10 -7.55
CA SER A 59 23.99 -29.54 -7.61
C SER A 59 23.73 -30.08 -9.02
N CYS A 60 23.64 -29.21 -10.04
CA CYS A 60 23.56 -29.62 -11.45
C CYS A 60 24.94 -29.91 -12.08
N GLY A 61 26.02 -29.90 -11.29
CA GLY A 61 27.38 -30.24 -11.74
C GLY A 61 28.18 -29.06 -12.32
N THR A 62 27.62 -27.84 -12.34
CA THR A 62 28.30 -26.64 -12.85
C THR A 62 28.15 -25.44 -11.90
N ALA A 63 28.96 -24.41 -12.09
CA ALA A 63 28.74 -23.12 -11.43
C ALA A 63 27.52 -22.42 -12.07
N CYS A 64 26.43 -22.29 -11.31
CA CYS A 64 25.23 -21.61 -11.77
C CYS A 64 25.21 -20.16 -11.32
N LEU A 65 24.82 -19.26 -12.24
CA LEU A 65 24.40 -17.91 -11.88
C LEU A 65 23.06 -18.00 -11.15
N TYR A 66 22.91 -17.25 -10.06
CA TYR A 66 21.65 -17.14 -9.33
C TYR A 66 21.32 -15.68 -8.99
N CYS A 67 20.02 -15.40 -8.88
CA CYS A 67 19.52 -14.05 -8.64
C CYS A 67 19.36 -13.77 -7.14
N LEU A 68 20.05 -12.74 -6.64
CA LEU A 68 19.93 -12.29 -5.24
C LEU A 68 18.56 -11.70 -4.93
N SER A 69 17.90 -11.07 -5.91
CA SER A 69 16.56 -10.48 -5.73
C SER A 69 15.46 -11.51 -5.44
N CYS A 70 15.66 -12.77 -5.82
CA CYS A 70 14.70 -13.85 -5.59
C CYS A 70 14.98 -14.68 -4.32
N LEU A 71 16.03 -14.38 -3.56
CA LEU A 71 16.48 -15.26 -2.45
C LEU A 71 15.37 -15.59 -1.45
N ASN A 72 14.60 -14.58 -1.04
CA ASN A 72 13.52 -14.73 -0.06
C ASN A 72 12.26 -15.41 -0.62
N MET A 73 12.21 -15.65 -1.94
CA MET A 73 11.05 -16.21 -2.65
C MET A 73 11.37 -17.54 -3.36
N GLY A 74 12.46 -18.19 -2.98
CA GLY A 74 12.99 -19.36 -3.69
C GLY A 74 14.08 -18.97 -4.68
N LYS A 75 15.30 -19.41 -4.37
CA LYS A 75 16.53 -19.12 -5.14
C LYS A 75 16.37 -19.55 -6.60
N ILE A 76 16.33 -18.57 -7.51
CA ILE A 76 16.34 -18.80 -8.96
C ILE A 76 17.79 -18.88 -9.46
N LYS A 77 18.14 -20.03 -10.02
CA LYS A 77 19.44 -20.36 -10.62
C LYS A 77 19.29 -20.49 -12.13
N SER A 78 20.42 -20.52 -12.83
CA SER A 78 20.46 -20.78 -14.28
C SER A 78 19.85 -22.14 -14.63
N CYS A 79 20.05 -23.16 -13.79
CA CYS A 79 19.45 -24.48 -13.94
C CYS A 79 18.04 -24.61 -13.36
N THR A 80 17.47 -23.55 -12.78
CA THR A 80 16.08 -23.60 -12.30
C THR A 80 15.16 -23.61 -13.51
N VAL A 81 14.16 -24.50 -13.50
CA VAL A 81 13.10 -24.52 -14.53
C VAL A 81 11.82 -23.95 -13.93
N LEU A 82 11.27 -22.96 -14.59
CA LEU A 82 9.97 -22.38 -14.30
C LEU A 82 8.92 -23.01 -15.21
N HIS A 83 7.83 -23.49 -14.61
CA HIS A 83 6.72 -24.15 -15.28
C HIS A 83 5.53 -23.19 -15.31
N HIS A 84 4.91 -23.04 -16.48
CA HIS A 84 3.78 -22.16 -16.69
C HIS A 84 2.69 -22.85 -17.50
N LEU A 85 1.44 -22.75 -17.07
CA LEU A 85 0.28 -23.04 -17.91
C LEU A 85 -0.45 -21.75 -18.27
N PRO A 86 -0.73 -21.52 -19.57
CA PRO A 86 -1.48 -20.34 -20.02
C PRO A 86 -2.81 -20.21 -19.31
N GLU A 87 -3.15 -19.01 -18.86
CA GLU A 87 -4.42 -18.73 -18.21
C GLU A 87 -5.61 -18.96 -19.16
N THR A 88 -6.62 -19.70 -18.70
CA THR A 88 -7.81 -20.07 -19.50
C THR A 88 -9.12 -19.48 -18.96
N ASN A 89 -9.10 -18.85 -17.77
CA ASN A 89 -10.29 -18.41 -17.04
C ASN A 89 -11.34 -19.53 -16.82
N SER A 90 -10.89 -20.78 -16.71
CA SER A 90 -11.76 -21.98 -16.58
C SER A 90 -12.14 -22.29 -15.13
N PHE A 91 -12.77 -21.34 -14.45
CA PHE A 91 -13.26 -21.51 -13.07
C PHE A 91 -14.79 -21.41 -13.01
N ALA A 92 -15.37 -21.81 -11.88
CA ALA A 92 -16.81 -21.68 -11.66
C ALA A 92 -17.18 -20.20 -11.54
N TRP A 93 -18.05 -19.73 -12.43
CA TRP A 93 -18.48 -18.34 -12.46
C TRP A 93 -19.58 -18.07 -11.43
N PRO A 94 -19.45 -17.01 -10.62
CA PRO A 94 -20.49 -16.59 -9.70
C PRO A 94 -21.77 -16.24 -10.48
N GLN A 95 -22.93 -16.55 -9.90
CA GLN A 95 -24.22 -16.16 -10.46
C GLN A 95 -24.53 -14.69 -10.10
N GLU A 96 -25.38 -14.04 -10.89
CA GLU A 96 -25.85 -12.70 -10.55
C GLU A 96 -26.81 -12.73 -9.35
N PRO A 97 -26.78 -11.72 -8.44
CA PRO A 97 -25.89 -10.57 -8.47
C PRO A 97 -24.47 -10.87 -7.97
N ILE A 98 -23.44 -10.57 -8.79
CA ILE A 98 -22.03 -10.78 -8.42
C ILE A 98 -21.62 -9.84 -7.27
N LEU A 99 -22.03 -8.57 -7.35
CA LEU A 99 -21.79 -7.55 -6.32
C LEU A 99 -22.99 -7.47 -5.38
N GLN A 100 -22.78 -7.72 -4.09
CA GLN A 100 -23.82 -7.72 -3.06
C GLN A 100 -23.61 -6.63 -1.99
N TRP A 101 -22.72 -5.68 -2.25
CA TRP A 101 -22.49 -4.55 -1.36
C TRP A 101 -23.69 -3.59 -1.36
N LYS A 102 -24.21 -3.29 -0.17
CA LYS A 102 -25.43 -2.46 0.03
C LYS A 102 -25.14 -1.00 0.37
N GLY A 103 -23.87 -0.57 0.33
CA GLY A 103 -23.52 0.81 0.63
C GLY A 103 -23.82 1.76 -0.54
N GLN A 104 -23.70 3.05 -0.27
CA GLN A 104 -23.88 4.10 -1.28
C GLN A 104 -22.58 4.86 -1.46
N LEU A 105 -22.13 5.00 -2.72
CA LEU A 105 -20.99 5.83 -3.07
C LEU A 105 -21.40 7.31 -3.04
N SER A 106 -20.49 8.19 -2.61
CA SER A 106 -20.65 9.62 -2.88
C SER A 106 -20.62 9.91 -4.38
N SER A 107 -21.06 11.10 -4.81
CA SER A 107 -21.03 11.49 -6.24
C SER A 107 -19.64 11.34 -6.86
N GLU A 108 -18.59 11.75 -6.13
CA GLU A 108 -17.20 11.63 -6.57
C GLU A 108 -16.71 10.19 -6.60
N GLN A 109 -17.07 9.39 -5.62
CA GLN A 109 -16.75 7.97 -5.61
C GLN A 109 -17.47 7.23 -6.75
N LYS A 110 -18.73 7.59 -7.04
CA LYS A 110 -19.50 7.01 -8.14
C LYS A 110 -18.89 7.36 -9.49
N ARG A 111 -18.54 8.63 -9.72
CA ARG A 111 -17.80 9.05 -10.91
C ARG A 111 -16.50 8.26 -11.10
N ALA A 112 -15.72 8.09 -10.03
CA ALA A 112 -14.51 7.31 -10.08
C ALA A 112 -14.76 5.84 -10.38
N SER A 113 -15.80 5.26 -9.78
CA SER A 113 -16.23 3.88 -10.01
C SER A 113 -16.64 3.67 -11.47
N ASP A 114 -17.41 4.59 -12.06
CA ASP A 114 -17.84 4.54 -13.45
C ASP A 114 -16.64 4.66 -14.41
N GLU A 115 -15.70 5.57 -14.14
CA GLU A 115 -14.46 5.69 -14.91
C GLU A 115 -13.56 4.45 -14.80
N ILE A 116 -13.57 3.76 -13.65
CA ILE A 116 -12.90 2.46 -13.49
C ILE A 116 -13.58 1.41 -14.37
N VAL A 117 -14.91 1.31 -14.36
CA VAL A 117 -15.66 0.37 -15.21
C VAL A 117 -15.33 0.59 -16.69
N VAL A 118 -15.34 1.84 -17.17
CA VAL A 118 -14.94 2.16 -18.54
C VAL A 118 -13.52 1.69 -18.83
N THR A 119 -12.58 1.89 -17.90
CA THR A 119 -11.18 1.45 -18.05
C THR A 119 -11.07 -0.07 -18.11
N VAL A 120 -11.88 -0.79 -17.32
CA VAL A 120 -11.92 -2.25 -17.32
C VAL A 120 -12.38 -2.76 -18.67
N LEU A 121 -13.51 -2.26 -19.17
CA LEU A 121 -14.10 -2.67 -20.45
C LEU A 121 -13.25 -2.27 -21.66
N SER A 122 -12.46 -1.20 -21.54
CA SER A 122 -11.53 -0.76 -22.59
C SER A 122 -10.12 -1.32 -22.45
N GLU A 123 -9.87 -2.21 -21.48
CA GLU A 123 -8.54 -2.78 -21.18
C GLU A 123 -7.45 -1.71 -20.97
N GLY A 124 -7.83 -0.58 -20.38
CA GLY A 124 -7.00 0.61 -20.24
C GLY A 124 -6.13 0.61 -18.99
N THR A 125 -5.29 1.64 -18.87
CA THR A 125 -4.55 1.94 -17.64
C THR A 125 -5.03 3.25 -17.02
N ARG A 126 -5.36 3.24 -15.73
CA ARG A 126 -5.85 4.42 -15.00
C ARG A 126 -5.20 4.57 -13.63
N LEU A 127 -4.93 5.82 -13.26
CA LEU A 127 -4.55 6.21 -11.92
C LEU A 127 -5.73 6.83 -11.16
N ILE A 128 -6.07 6.25 -10.03
CA ILE A 128 -6.98 6.85 -9.04
C ILE A 128 -6.14 7.58 -8.02
N TRP A 129 -6.11 8.91 -8.14
CA TRP A 129 -5.44 9.80 -7.21
C TRP A 129 -6.45 10.29 -6.17
N ALA A 130 -6.51 9.60 -5.04
CA ALA A 130 -7.52 9.84 -4.02
C ALA A 130 -6.88 10.16 -2.66
N VAL A 131 -7.33 11.24 -2.03
CA VAL A 131 -6.84 11.63 -0.70
C VAL A 131 -7.11 10.57 0.36
N ALA A 132 -6.32 10.57 1.44
CA ALA A 132 -6.55 9.67 2.58
C ALA A 132 -7.96 9.90 3.16
N GLY A 133 -8.76 8.83 3.21
CA GLY A 133 -10.16 8.91 3.62
C GLY A 133 -11.15 9.22 2.48
N ALA A 134 -10.76 9.07 1.22
CA ALA A 134 -11.69 9.17 0.09
C ALA A 134 -12.56 7.91 -0.15
N GLY A 135 -12.27 6.79 0.52
CA GLY A 135 -12.98 5.52 0.33
C GLY A 135 -12.61 4.82 -0.98
N LYS A 136 -11.31 4.55 -1.17
CA LYS A 136 -10.74 3.95 -2.40
C LYS A 136 -11.26 2.53 -2.68
N THR A 137 -11.53 1.77 -1.62
CA THR A 137 -11.89 0.34 -1.72
C THR A 137 -13.29 0.16 -2.31
N GLU A 138 -14.26 0.96 -1.89
CA GLU A 138 -15.64 0.82 -2.35
C GLU A 138 -15.78 1.23 -3.82
N MET A 139 -14.94 2.16 -4.29
CA MET A 139 -14.93 2.63 -5.68
C MET A 139 -14.54 1.56 -6.70
N ILE A 140 -13.72 0.56 -6.30
CA ILE A 140 -13.27 -0.49 -7.23
C ILE A 140 -14.27 -1.64 -7.37
N PHE A 141 -15.31 -1.72 -6.53
CA PHE A 141 -16.24 -2.85 -6.54
C PHE A 141 -16.95 -3.02 -7.88
N GLU A 142 -17.48 -1.96 -8.48
CA GLU A 142 -18.12 -2.07 -9.80
C GLU A 142 -17.14 -2.46 -10.90
N GLY A 143 -15.88 -2.01 -10.81
CA GLY A 143 -14.82 -2.43 -11.73
C GLY A 143 -14.49 -3.92 -11.63
N ILE A 144 -14.42 -4.45 -10.41
CA ILE A 144 -14.25 -5.89 -10.15
C ILE A 144 -15.46 -6.66 -10.70
N ALA A 145 -16.67 -6.20 -10.40
CA ALA A 145 -17.90 -6.84 -10.87
C ALA A 145 -17.98 -6.85 -12.41
N ALA A 146 -17.61 -5.75 -13.08
CA ALA A 146 -17.56 -5.66 -14.53
C ALA A 146 -16.57 -6.65 -15.13
N CYS A 147 -15.35 -6.74 -14.58
CA CYS A 147 -14.37 -7.72 -15.05
C CYS A 147 -14.85 -9.16 -14.87
N LEU A 148 -15.48 -9.47 -13.73
CA LEU A 148 -16.01 -10.82 -13.47
C LEU A 148 -17.18 -11.18 -14.39
N ARG A 149 -18.05 -10.22 -14.73
CA ARG A 149 -19.14 -10.41 -15.69
C ARG A 149 -18.63 -10.77 -17.09
N GLU A 150 -17.54 -10.15 -17.53
CA GLU A 150 -16.90 -10.43 -18.83
C GLU A 150 -16.10 -11.74 -18.85
N GLY A 151 -16.22 -12.58 -17.82
CA GLY A 151 -15.45 -13.81 -17.76
C GLY A 151 -13.95 -13.57 -17.48
N GLY A 152 -13.59 -12.43 -16.86
CA GLY A 152 -12.23 -12.05 -16.53
C GLY A 152 -11.78 -12.44 -15.12
N ARG A 153 -10.47 -12.60 -14.94
CA ARG A 153 -9.79 -12.88 -13.66
C ARG A 153 -9.18 -11.61 -13.07
N VAL A 154 -9.41 -11.39 -11.78
CA VAL A 154 -9.06 -10.15 -11.09
C VAL A 154 -7.99 -10.37 -10.02
N CYS A 155 -7.00 -9.47 -9.97
CA CYS A 155 -6.06 -9.37 -8.85
C CYS A 155 -6.10 -8.00 -8.19
N LEU A 156 -6.22 -7.98 -6.86
CA LEU A 156 -5.97 -6.82 -6.02
C LEU A 156 -4.62 -7.03 -5.33
N ALA A 157 -3.64 -6.21 -5.67
CA ALA A 157 -2.31 -6.27 -5.10
C ALA A 157 -2.02 -5.10 -4.17
N SER A 158 -1.30 -5.35 -3.07
CA SER A 158 -0.73 -4.31 -2.22
C SER A 158 0.71 -4.65 -1.82
N PRO A 159 1.62 -3.68 -1.64
CA PRO A 159 2.98 -3.97 -1.21
C PRO A 159 3.06 -4.51 0.23
N ARG A 160 2.00 -4.32 1.03
CA ARG A 160 1.97 -4.66 2.45
C ARG A 160 0.97 -5.76 2.80
N VAL A 161 1.33 -6.59 3.77
CA VAL A 161 0.52 -7.74 4.21
C VAL A 161 -0.71 -7.30 5.00
N ASP A 162 -0.57 -6.30 5.88
CA ASP A 162 -1.66 -5.74 6.70
C ASP A 162 -2.81 -5.20 5.84
N VAL A 163 -2.49 -4.55 4.72
CA VAL A 163 -3.49 -4.07 3.76
C VAL A 163 -4.21 -5.23 3.08
N CYS A 164 -3.51 -6.28 2.67
CA CYS A 164 -4.16 -7.47 2.10
C CYS A 164 -5.11 -8.14 3.10
N LEU A 165 -4.69 -8.23 4.38
CA LEU A 165 -5.51 -8.77 5.47
C LEU A 165 -6.72 -7.88 5.80
N GLU A 166 -6.62 -6.55 5.63
CA GLU A 166 -7.74 -5.61 5.77
C GLU A 166 -8.71 -5.71 4.58
N LEU A 167 -8.20 -5.84 3.35
CA LEU A 167 -9.00 -5.90 2.12
C LEU A 167 -9.78 -7.20 1.99
N ALA A 168 -9.18 -8.35 2.36
CA ALA A 168 -9.80 -9.67 2.20
C ALA A 168 -11.21 -9.80 2.80
N PRO A 169 -11.47 -9.49 4.09
CA PRO A 169 -12.81 -9.57 4.65
C PRO A 169 -13.79 -8.58 4.01
N ARG A 170 -13.33 -7.38 3.63
CA ARG A 170 -14.19 -6.38 2.97
C ARG A 170 -14.62 -6.82 1.57
N ILE A 171 -13.68 -7.36 0.80
CA ILE A 171 -13.95 -7.90 -0.55
C ILE A 171 -14.86 -9.12 -0.44
N LYS A 172 -14.61 -10.02 0.52
CA LYS A 172 -15.48 -11.18 0.76
C LYS A 172 -16.90 -10.77 1.16
N GLN A 173 -17.07 -9.67 1.88
CA GLN A 173 -18.39 -9.13 2.20
C GLN A 173 -19.10 -8.55 0.96
N ALA A 174 -18.38 -7.90 0.06
CA ALA A 174 -18.95 -7.34 -1.17
C ALA A 174 -19.23 -8.42 -2.25
N PHE A 175 -18.46 -9.51 -2.23
CA PHE A 175 -18.50 -10.61 -3.21
C PHE A 175 -18.56 -11.98 -2.50
N PRO A 176 -19.64 -12.27 -1.75
CA PRO A 176 -19.70 -13.45 -0.87
C PRO A 176 -19.63 -14.79 -1.64
N ASP A 177 -20.18 -14.82 -2.86
CA ASP A 177 -20.26 -16.02 -3.70
C ASP A 177 -19.06 -16.17 -4.66
N VAL A 178 -18.11 -15.24 -4.63
CA VAL A 178 -16.91 -15.28 -5.48
C VAL A 178 -15.76 -15.93 -4.72
N PRO A 179 -15.23 -17.07 -5.19
CA PRO A 179 -14.05 -17.67 -4.58
C PRO A 179 -12.86 -16.70 -4.59
N LEU A 180 -12.22 -16.54 -3.44
CA LEU A 180 -11.14 -15.59 -3.20
C LEU A 180 -9.90 -16.32 -2.66
N ALA A 181 -8.75 -16.12 -3.32
CA ALA A 181 -7.46 -16.55 -2.81
C ALA A 181 -6.71 -15.36 -2.18
N LEU A 182 -6.13 -15.55 -0.99
CA LEU A 182 -5.32 -14.55 -0.29
C LEU A 182 -3.86 -15.01 -0.21
N LEU A 183 -2.94 -14.26 -0.81
CA LEU A 183 -1.54 -14.65 -0.97
C LEU A 183 -0.56 -13.63 -0.38
N TYR A 184 0.25 -14.04 0.58
CA TYR A 184 1.31 -13.19 1.16
C TYR A 184 2.46 -14.05 1.70
N GLY A 185 3.59 -13.42 2.03
CA GLY A 185 4.75 -14.14 2.58
C GLY A 185 4.37 -14.84 3.88
N GLY A 186 4.44 -16.18 3.88
CA GLY A 186 4.04 -17.03 5.02
C GLY A 186 2.68 -17.72 4.88
N ASN A 187 1.89 -17.47 3.83
CA ASN A 187 0.64 -18.19 3.56
C ASN A 187 0.48 -18.50 2.07
N GLU A 188 0.92 -19.71 1.69
CA GLU A 188 0.88 -20.20 0.31
C GLU A 188 0.31 -21.62 0.20
N GLU A 189 0.06 -22.29 1.33
CA GLU A 189 -0.30 -23.71 1.37
C GLU A 189 -1.76 -24.01 0.98
N GLY A 190 -2.52 -23.00 0.57
CA GLY A 190 -3.93 -23.12 0.18
C GLY A 190 -4.31 -22.34 -1.08
N TYR A 191 -3.38 -22.09 -2.01
CA TYR A 191 -3.74 -21.46 -3.27
C TYR A 191 -4.72 -22.34 -4.05
N SER A 192 -5.88 -21.78 -4.36
CA SER A 192 -6.85 -22.37 -5.28
C SER A 192 -6.93 -21.50 -6.52
N TYR A 193 -7.19 -22.15 -7.65
CA TYR A 193 -7.46 -21.46 -8.89
C TYR A 193 -8.84 -20.77 -8.83
N THR A 194 -8.84 -19.45 -8.63
CA THR A 194 -10.05 -18.65 -8.39
C THR A 194 -10.15 -17.40 -9.27
N PRO A 195 -11.38 -16.90 -9.51
CA PRO A 195 -11.65 -15.63 -10.19
C PRO A 195 -10.97 -14.43 -9.55
N LEU A 196 -10.89 -14.41 -8.21
CA LEU A 196 -10.46 -13.25 -7.45
C LEU A 196 -9.25 -13.61 -6.59
N VAL A 197 -8.21 -12.79 -6.67
CA VAL A 197 -6.97 -12.96 -5.92
C VAL A 197 -6.62 -11.65 -5.20
N ILE A 198 -6.39 -11.70 -3.90
CA ILE A 198 -5.74 -10.62 -3.15
C ILE A 198 -4.33 -11.07 -2.83
N ALA A 199 -3.33 -10.26 -3.17
CA ALA A 199 -1.94 -10.67 -3.07
C ALA A 199 -1.01 -9.54 -2.63
N THR A 200 0.12 -9.88 -1.99
CA THR A 200 1.21 -8.92 -1.94
C THR A 200 1.83 -8.72 -3.32
N THR A 201 2.38 -7.55 -3.63
CA THR A 201 3.03 -7.30 -4.93
C THR A 201 4.17 -8.27 -5.24
N HIS A 202 4.82 -8.83 -4.21
CA HIS A 202 5.84 -9.86 -4.37
C HIS A 202 5.25 -11.14 -4.99
N GLN A 203 4.04 -11.54 -4.59
CA GLN A 203 3.38 -12.73 -5.11
C GLN A 203 3.06 -12.62 -6.61
N LEU A 204 2.94 -11.40 -7.17
CA LEU A 204 2.76 -11.19 -8.62
C LEU A 204 3.92 -11.77 -9.45
N LEU A 205 5.13 -11.87 -8.90
CA LEU A 205 6.30 -12.46 -9.59
C LEU A 205 6.10 -13.92 -10.01
N ARG A 206 5.13 -14.59 -9.37
CA ARG A 206 4.77 -16.00 -9.58
C ARG A 206 3.56 -16.18 -10.50
N PHE A 207 3.04 -15.09 -11.05
CA PHE A 207 2.02 -15.11 -12.08
C PHE A 207 2.62 -14.67 -13.41
N ARG A 208 2.04 -15.15 -14.51
CA ARG A 208 2.36 -14.76 -15.88
C ARG A 208 1.07 -14.74 -16.68
N GLU A 209 0.75 -13.60 -17.28
CA GLU A 209 -0.44 -13.41 -18.13
C GLU A 209 -1.74 -13.98 -17.52
N ALA A 210 -1.94 -13.74 -16.22
CA ALA A 210 -3.02 -14.36 -15.42
C ALA A 210 -4.26 -13.48 -15.27
N PHE A 211 -4.08 -12.16 -15.24
CA PHE A 211 -5.14 -11.25 -14.81
C PHE A 211 -5.63 -10.37 -15.97
N ASP A 212 -6.94 -10.34 -16.14
CA ASP A 212 -7.67 -9.43 -17.04
C ASP A 212 -7.84 -8.04 -16.39
N LEU A 213 -7.84 -7.98 -15.05
CA LEU A 213 -7.79 -6.75 -14.26
C LEU A 213 -6.77 -6.88 -13.13
N LEU A 214 -5.76 -6.01 -13.15
CA LEU A 214 -4.87 -5.82 -12.00
C LEU A 214 -5.13 -4.46 -11.35
N ILE A 215 -5.49 -4.47 -10.07
CA ILE A 215 -5.61 -3.29 -9.23
C ILE A 215 -4.44 -3.29 -8.26
N ILE A 216 -3.66 -2.21 -8.19
CA ILE A 216 -2.56 -2.10 -7.23
C ILE A 216 -2.84 -0.93 -6.30
N ASP A 217 -3.11 -1.23 -5.02
CA ASP A 217 -3.23 -0.22 -3.99
C ASP A 217 -1.87 0.12 -3.40
N GLU A 218 -1.74 1.35 -2.91
CA GLU A 218 -0.57 1.85 -2.19
C GLU A 218 0.72 1.78 -2.98
N ILE A 219 0.66 2.11 -4.28
CA ILE A 219 1.84 2.09 -5.16
C ILE A 219 2.94 3.06 -4.73
N ASP A 220 2.62 4.02 -3.87
CA ASP A 220 3.53 4.96 -3.22
C ASP A 220 4.32 4.34 -2.05
N SER A 221 3.86 3.21 -1.52
CA SER A 221 4.48 2.58 -0.37
C SER A 221 5.73 1.79 -0.75
N PHE A 222 6.69 1.73 0.18
CA PHE A 222 7.80 0.79 0.10
C PHE A 222 7.29 -0.65 0.25
N PRO A 223 7.81 -1.64 -0.51
CA PRO A 223 8.94 -1.56 -1.46
C PRO A 223 8.56 -1.24 -2.92
N TYR A 224 7.28 -1.19 -3.29
CA TYR A 224 6.86 -1.18 -4.69
C TYR A 224 7.39 0.00 -5.53
N HIS A 225 7.31 1.23 -5.02
CA HIS A 225 7.66 2.42 -5.80
C HIS A 225 9.13 2.44 -6.29
N ASN A 226 10.05 1.78 -5.57
CA ASN A 226 11.49 1.77 -5.87
C ASN A 226 12.01 0.39 -6.29
N ASP A 227 11.13 -0.60 -6.49
CA ASP A 227 11.55 -1.95 -6.87
C ASP A 227 11.10 -2.29 -8.30
N ALA A 228 12.05 -2.20 -9.23
CA ALA A 228 11.84 -2.55 -10.63
C ALA A 228 11.38 -4.01 -10.80
N SER A 229 11.75 -4.91 -9.88
CA SER A 229 11.33 -6.31 -9.91
C SER A 229 9.84 -6.45 -9.59
N LEU A 230 9.31 -5.65 -8.67
CA LEU A 230 7.87 -5.64 -8.35
C LEU A 230 7.05 -5.00 -9.48
N GLN A 231 7.57 -3.95 -10.11
CA GLN A 231 6.97 -3.36 -11.31
C GLN A 231 6.96 -4.36 -12.47
N PHE A 232 8.06 -5.10 -12.66
CA PHE A 232 8.14 -6.20 -13.62
C PHE A 232 7.10 -7.29 -13.31
N GLY A 233 6.99 -7.72 -12.06
CA GLY A 233 5.98 -8.71 -11.63
C GLY A 233 4.55 -8.27 -11.94
N ALA A 234 4.23 -6.99 -11.69
CA ALA A 234 2.93 -6.43 -12.01
C ALA A 234 2.62 -6.42 -13.52
N GLN A 235 3.60 -6.13 -14.38
CA GLN A 235 3.38 -6.20 -15.82
C GLN A 235 3.32 -7.64 -16.32
N LYS A 236 4.19 -8.51 -15.82
CA LYS A 236 4.26 -9.93 -16.17
C LYS A 236 2.98 -10.67 -15.79
N SER A 237 2.38 -10.38 -14.63
CA SER A 237 1.20 -11.08 -14.14
C SER A 237 -0.08 -10.75 -14.91
N ARG A 238 -0.09 -9.66 -15.66
CA ARG A 238 -1.24 -9.21 -16.46
C ARG A 238 -1.24 -9.84 -17.83
N LYS A 239 -2.43 -10.12 -18.35
CA LYS A 239 -2.60 -10.49 -19.77
C LYS A 239 -2.24 -9.30 -20.67
N LYS A 240 -1.90 -9.58 -21.92
CA LYS A 240 -1.57 -8.55 -22.92
C LYS A 240 -2.75 -7.59 -23.16
N ALA A 241 -3.94 -8.15 -23.26
CA ALA A 241 -5.23 -7.46 -23.25
C ALA A 241 -5.74 -7.49 -21.79
N SER A 242 -5.56 -6.39 -21.05
CA SER A 242 -5.99 -6.31 -19.65
C SER A 242 -6.03 -4.87 -19.14
N ALA A 243 -6.90 -4.62 -18.18
CA ALA A 243 -6.96 -3.36 -17.47
C ALA A 243 -5.97 -3.30 -16.29
N LEU A 244 -5.50 -2.08 -16.00
CA LEU A 244 -4.65 -1.77 -14.85
C LEU A 244 -5.11 -0.52 -14.14
N VAL A 245 -5.41 -0.66 -12.85
CA VAL A 245 -5.85 0.45 -12.01
C VAL A 245 -4.87 0.63 -10.87
N TYR A 246 -4.24 1.80 -10.81
CA TYR A 246 -3.37 2.20 -9.71
C TYR A 246 -4.16 3.03 -8.70
N LEU A 247 -4.08 2.70 -7.41
CA LEU A 247 -4.69 3.48 -6.33
C LEU A 247 -3.59 4.10 -5.45
N THR A 248 -3.60 5.42 -5.28
CA THR A 248 -2.64 6.10 -4.39
C THR A 248 -3.15 7.47 -3.95
N ALA A 249 -2.65 7.94 -2.80
CA ALA A 249 -2.84 9.33 -2.41
C ALA A 249 -1.71 10.24 -2.90
N THR A 250 -0.57 9.68 -3.30
CA THR A 250 0.70 10.40 -3.51
C THR A 250 1.43 9.82 -4.72
N PRO A 251 0.93 10.04 -5.95
CA PRO A 251 1.56 9.53 -7.16
C PRO A 251 2.97 10.10 -7.33
N SER A 252 3.86 9.29 -7.93
CA SER A 252 5.24 9.69 -8.17
C SER A 252 5.32 10.88 -9.13
N ARG A 253 6.44 11.61 -9.13
CA ARG A 253 6.66 12.73 -10.06
C ARG A 253 6.58 12.29 -11.53
N ALA A 254 7.03 11.08 -11.84
CA ALA A 254 6.93 10.51 -13.18
C ALA A 254 5.46 10.36 -13.59
N MET A 255 4.63 9.75 -12.73
CA MET A 255 3.19 9.63 -12.98
C MET A 255 2.52 11.00 -13.11
N GLN A 256 2.83 11.95 -12.21
CA GLN A 256 2.30 13.32 -12.31
C GLN A 256 2.66 14.01 -13.62
N ASN A 257 3.85 13.76 -14.16
CA ASN A 257 4.24 14.26 -15.47
C ASN A 257 3.48 13.56 -16.60
N ASP A 258 3.28 12.25 -16.51
CA ASP A 258 2.48 11.50 -17.49
C ASP A 258 1.01 11.96 -17.51
N LEU A 259 0.44 12.33 -16.36
CA LEU A 259 -0.87 12.98 -16.29
C LEU A 259 -0.90 14.31 -17.04
N LYS A 260 0.09 15.18 -16.79
CA LYS A 260 0.19 16.49 -17.45
C LYS A 260 0.34 16.39 -18.97
N HIS A 261 0.96 15.33 -19.46
CA HIS A 261 1.16 15.08 -20.88
C HIS A 261 0.09 14.19 -21.52
N GLY A 262 -0.96 13.81 -20.78
CA GLY A 262 -2.04 12.95 -21.30
C GLY A 262 -1.61 11.52 -21.60
N ARG A 263 -0.46 11.06 -21.09
CA ARG A 263 0.05 9.68 -21.29
C ARG A 263 -0.57 8.65 -20.35
N LEU A 264 -1.20 9.11 -19.27
CA LEU A 264 -1.86 8.27 -18.27
C LEU A 264 -3.21 8.89 -17.91
N ALA A 265 -4.28 8.11 -18.06
CA ALA A 265 -5.60 8.53 -17.61
C ALA A 265 -5.65 8.57 -16.08
N ALA A 266 -6.33 9.58 -15.51
CA ALA A 266 -6.51 9.65 -14.07
C ALA A 266 -7.86 10.19 -13.63
N THR A 267 -8.29 9.69 -12.48
CA THR A 267 -9.42 10.21 -11.73
C THR A 267 -8.88 10.81 -10.43
N VAL A 268 -9.02 12.12 -10.26
CA VAL A 268 -8.59 12.80 -9.03
C VAL A 268 -9.79 12.98 -8.09
N LEU A 269 -9.64 12.52 -6.85
CA LEU A 269 -10.59 12.67 -5.75
C LEU A 269 -9.93 13.49 -4.64
N PRO A 270 -10.12 14.82 -4.66
CA PRO A 270 -9.42 15.75 -3.78
C PRO A 270 -10.04 15.85 -2.38
N ALA A 271 -11.25 15.34 -2.19
CA ALA A 271 -12.02 15.42 -0.95
C ALA A 271 -12.21 14.04 -0.29
N ARG A 272 -12.36 14.03 1.04
CA ARG A 272 -12.76 12.83 1.80
C ARG A 272 -14.22 12.47 1.51
N TYR A 273 -14.61 11.22 1.74
CA TYR A 273 -15.99 10.76 1.47
C TYR A 273 -17.05 11.56 2.24
N HIS A 274 -16.70 12.08 3.42
CA HIS A 274 -17.55 12.92 4.27
C HIS A 274 -17.48 14.43 3.92
N GLY A 275 -16.77 14.80 2.86
CA GLY A 275 -16.72 16.17 2.35
C GLY A 275 -15.95 17.17 3.23
N PHE A 276 -15.00 16.73 4.06
CA PHE A 276 -14.17 17.69 4.82
C PHE A 276 -12.73 17.70 4.28
N ALA A 277 -12.08 18.86 4.41
CA ALA A 277 -10.73 19.09 3.92
C ALA A 277 -9.71 18.22 4.69
N LEU A 278 -8.57 17.93 4.06
CA LEU A 278 -7.44 17.36 4.76
C LEU A 278 -6.88 18.39 5.75
N PRO A 279 -6.54 18.00 6.99
CA PRO A 279 -5.81 18.87 7.90
C PRO A 279 -4.50 19.37 7.29
N GLU A 280 -4.33 20.70 7.23
CA GLU A 280 -3.09 21.31 6.75
C GLU A 280 -2.02 21.26 7.85
N PRO A 281 -0.83 20.69 7.59
CA PRO A 281 0.22 20.60 8.60
C PRO A 281 0.82 21.96 8.96
N GLU A 282 0.97 22.24 10.25
CA GLU A 282 1.83 23.31 10.76
C GLU A 282 3.29 22.82 10.83
N CYS A 283 4.21 23.59 10.26
CA CYS A 283 5.64 23.29 10.33
C CYS A 283 6.26 24.06 11.50
N LEU A 284 6.77 23.35 12.50
CA LEU A 284 7.32 23.94 13.72
C LEU A 284 8.79 23.58 13.89
N TRP A 285 9.67 24.58 13.88
CA TRP A 285 11.07 24.36 14.25
C TRP A 285 11.21 24.12 15.75
N VAL A 286 11.71 22.94 16.12
CA VAL A 286 11.88 22.50 17.52
C VAL A 286 13.35 22.42 17.96
N GLY A 287 14.28 22.78 17.08
CA GLY A 287 15.72 22.64 17.29
C GLY A 287 16.16 21.19 17.35
N ASN A 288 17.36 20.96 17.88
CA ASN A 288 17.98 19.64 17.91
C ASN A 288 17.32 18.70 18.95
N TRP A 289 16.17 18.16 18.54
CA TRP A 289 15.32 17.28 19.33
C TRP A 289 16.02 15.98 19.69
N ARG A 290 16.89 15.43 18.81
CA ARG A 290 17.71 14.23 19.09
C ARG A 290 18.61 14.45 20.31
N LYS A 291 19.37 15.55 20.32
CA LYS A 291 20.24 15.91 21.45
C LYS A 291 19.43 16.17 22.72
N ALA A 292 18.23 16.72 22.60
CA ALA A 292 17.35 16.98 23.72
C ALA A 292 16.82 15.68 24.37
N ILE A 293 16.41 14.69 23.57
CA ILE A 293 16.02 13.34 24.05
C ILE A 293 17.20 12.69 24.79
N ASN A 294 18.36 12.57 24.13
CA ASN A 294 19.50 11.85 24.68
C ASN A 294 20.04 12.50 25.98
N LYS A 295 19.90 13.83 26.12
CA LYS A 295 20.36 14.55 27.32
C LYS A 295 19.25 14.86 28.31
N LYS A 296 18.02 14.38 28.06
CA LYS A 296 16.81 14.70 28.85
C LYS A 296 16.68 16.20 29.15
N LYS A 297 16.89 17.05 28.13
CA LYS A 297 16.86 18.53 28.27
C LYS A 297 15.59 19.13 27.71
N THR A 298 14.97 20.03 28.47
CA THR A 298 13.79 20.79 28.02
C THR A 298 14.02 21.40 26.64
N ALA A 299 13.10 21.10 25.73
CA ALA A 299 13.12 21.57 24.34
C ALA A 299 11.69 21.93 23.90
N ARG A 300 11.58 22.63 22.77
CA ARG A 300 10.28 23.12 22.26
C ARG A 300 9.26 22.00 22.02
N PHE A 301 9.71 20.81 21.59
CA PHE A 301 8.81 19.68 21.37
C PHE A 301 8.17 19.17 22.68
N LEU A 302 8.85 19.28 23.83
CA LEU A 302 8.23 18.92 25.12
C LEU A 302 7.16 19.93 25.51
N THR A 303 7.38 21.22 25.27
CA THR A 303 6.35 22.24 25.46
C THR A 303 5.12 21.96 24.59
N LEU A 304 5.34 21.47 23.37
CA LEU A 304 4.28 21.05 22.46
C LEU A 304 3.47 19.86 23.03
N ILE A 305 4.16 18.80 23.48
CA ILE A 305 3.53 17.62 24.10
C ILE A 305 2.73 18.03 25.34
N ARG A 306 3.31 18.85 26.24
CA ARG A 306 2.62 19.37 27.44
C ARG A 306 1.31 20.07 27.10
N ARG A 307 1.35 20.98 26.11
CA ARG A 307 0.15 21.70 25.66
C ARG A 307 -0.91 20.74 25.14
N LYS A 308 -0.53 19.69 24.40
CA LYS A 308 -1.48 18.71 23.90
C LYS A 308 -2.10 17.85 24.98
N LEU A 309 -1.30 17.41 25.96
CA LEU A 309 -1.81 16.70 27.13
C LEU A 309 -2.80 17.51 27.97
N GLN A 310 -2.77 18.84 27.88
CA GLN A 310 -3.75 19.73 28.54
C GLN A 310 -5.06 19.89 27.76
N THR A 311 -5.07 19.61 26.45
CA THR A 311 -6.28 19.76 25.62
C THR A 311 -7.27 18.59 25.75
N ASN A 312 -6.95 17.56 26.55
CA ASN A 312 -7.69 16.29 26.68
C ASN A 312 -8.04 15.60 25.36
N ARG A 313 -7.38 16.00 24.27
CA ARG A 313 -7.51 15.38 22.96
C ARG A 313 -6.34 14.43 22.74
N ARG A 314 -6.66 13.24 22.27
CA ARG A 314 -5.67 12.20 22.01
C ARG A 314 -4.81 12.56 20.81
N PHE A 315 -3.57 12.07 20.78
CA PHE A 315 -2.70 12.29 19.62
C PHE A 315 -1.81 11.09 19.31
N LEU A 316 -1.35 11.04 18.06
CA LEU A 316 -0.27 10.17 17.64
C LEU A 316 1.04 10.97 17.57
N LEU A 317 2.12 10.40 18.11
CA LEU A 317 3.46 10.97 18.02
C LEU A 317 4.36 10.05 17.19
N PHE A 318 4.64 10.46 15.96
CA PHE A 318 5.53 9.75 15.05
C PHE A 318 6.99 10.12 15.30
N LEU A 319 7.87 9.11 15.41
CA LEU A 319 9.32 9.24 15.47
C LEU A 319 9.99 8.39 14.38
N PRO A 320 11.17 8.81 13.87
CA PRO A 320 11.81 8.11 12.76
C PRO A 320 12.47 6.78 13.17
N HIS A 321 12.94 6.65 14.41
CA HIS A 321 13.76 5.52 14.87
C HIS A 321 13.22 4.92 16.18
N ILE A 322 13.18 3.57 16.25
CA ILE A 322 12.66 2.82 17.40
C ILE A 322 13.42 3.17 18.69
N GLN A 323 14.75 3.20 18.64
CA GLN A 323 15.57 3.51 19.82
C GLN A 323 15.24 4.90 20.41
N LEU A 324 15.14 5.94 19.58
CA LEU A 324 14.80 7.29 20.05
C LEU A 324 13.38 7.37 20.59
N MET A 325 12.46 6.56 20.04
CA MET A 325 11.10 6.44 20.54
C MET A 325 11.08 5.81 21.94
N GLU A 326 11.80 4.72 22.16
CA GLU A 326 11.90 4.07 23.48
C GLU A 326 12.59 4.97 24.52
N GLU A 327 13.68 5.66 24.13
CA GLU A 327 14.35 6.64 25.00
C GLU A 327 13.41 7.80 25.39
N LEU A 328 12.64 8.32 24.43
CA LEU A 328 11.64 9.36 24.70
C LEU A 328 10.49 8.82 25.56
N GLU A 329 10.01 7.59 25.34
CA GLU A 329 8.94 6.99 26.14
C GLU A 329 9.37 6.92 27.61
N GLY A 330 10.58 6.38 27.89
CA GLY A 330 11.12 6.32 29.24
C GLY A 330 11.21 7.69 29.90
N TRP A 331 11.68 8.70 29.15
CA TRP A 331 11.74 10.07 29.67
C TRP A 331 10.37 10.71 29.89
N LEU A 332 9.40 10.48 29.00
CA LEU A 332 8.03 10.98 29.17
C LEU A 332 7.33 10.33 30.37
N ARG A 333 7.66 9.07 30.72
CA ARG A 333 7.09 8.39 31.89
C ARG A 333 7.55 9.04 33.19
N GLU A 334 8.79 9.51 33.23
CA GLU A 334 9.32 10.31 34.36
C GLU A 334 8.64 11.68 34.47
N LEU A 335 8.33 12.32 33.33
CA LEU A 335 7.76 13.67 33.30
C LEU A 335 6.24 13.71 33.48
N PHE A 336 5.53 12.65 33.10
CA PHE A 336 4.06 12.56 33.09
C PHE A 336 3.59 11.22 33.68
N PRO A 337 3.88 10.94 34.98
CA PRO A 337 3.56 9.65 35.60
C PRO A 337 2.04 9.38 35.65
N ASP A 338 1.21 10.42 35.66
CA ASP A 338 -0.25 10.32 35.72
C ASP A 338 -0.92 10.08 34.35
N LYS A 339 -0.14 10.06 33.26
CA LYS A 339 -0.66 9.92 31.89
C LYS A 339 -0.52 8.50 31.37
N GLN A 340 -1.54 8.05 30.64
CA GLN A 340 -1.59 6.71 30.06
C GLN A 340 -1.13 6.79 28.60
N PHE A 341 0.03 6.23 28.29
CA PHE A 341 0.52 6.17 26.91
C PHE A 341 1.44 4.96 26.70
N THR A 342 1.68 4.64 25.44
CA THR A 342 2.58 3.55 25.04
C THR A 342 3.25 3.84 23.70
N CYS A 343 4.20 3.00 23.31
CA CYS A 343 4.81 3.02 21.99
C CYS A 343 4.58 1.71 21.22
N VAL A 344 4.48 1.80 19.88
CA VAL A 344 4.38 0.66 18.98
C VAL A 344 5.30 0.78 17.77
N SER A 345 5.99 -0.31 17.44
CA SER A 345 6.91 -0.41 16.30
C SER A 345 6.61 -1.68 15.47
N ALA A 346 7.37 -1.87 14.37
CA ALA A 346 7.23 -3.07 13.55
C ALA A 346 7.70 -4.35 14.25
N SER A 347 8.56 -4.24 15.26
CA SER A 347 9.11 -5.36 16.03
C SER A 347 8.36 -5.64 17.35
N ASP A 348 7.29 -4.89 17.61
CA ASP A 348 6.51 -4.99 18.84
C ASP A 348 5.53 -6.19 18.76
N PRO A 349 5.69 -7.24 19.60
CA PRO A 349 4.81 -8.40 19.60
C PRO A 349 3.38 -8.05 20.06
N ASP A 350 3.23 -7.05 20.92
CA ASP A 350 1.94 -6.64 21.50
C ASP A 350 1.25 -5.52 20.70
N ARG A 351 1.73 -5.25 19.48
CA ARG A 351 1.27 -4.14 18.63
C ARG A 351 -0.25 -4.13 18.46
N GLU A 352 -0.85 -5.28 18.17
CA GLU A 352 -2.29 -5.37 17.93
C GLU A 352 -3.10 -4.99 19.16
N GLU A 353 -2.67 -5.44 20.33
CA GLU A 353 -3.35 -5.19 21.60
C GLU A 353 -3.22 -3.71 21.99
N LYS A 354 -2.02 -3.14 21.91
CA LYS A 354 -1.81 -1.70 22.18
C LYS A 354 -2.63 -0.81 21.24
N VAL A 355 -2.74 -1.18 19.96
CA VAL A 355 -3.58 -0.46 18.99
C VAL A 355 -5.06 -0.59 19.33
N LYS A 356 -5.53 -1.76 19.77
CA LYS A 356 -6.92 -1.95 20.24
C LYS A 356 -7.23 -1.06 21.43
N ARG A 357 -6.35 -1.03 22.44
CA ARG A 357 -6.49 -0.17 23.62
C ARG A 357 -6.50 1.33 23.27
N MET A 358 -5.66 1.75 22.32
CA MET A 358 -5.73 3.12 21.77
C MET A 358 -7.07 3.41 21.08
N ARG A 359 -7.63 2.44 20.33
CA ARG A 359 -8.97 2.58 19.72
C ARG A 359 -10.08 2.62 20.78
N ALA A 360 -9.91 1.93 21.89
CA ALA A 360 -10.81 1.94 23.05
C ALA A 360 -10.65 3.20 23.92
N GLU A 361 -9.83 4.17 23.50
CA GLU A 361 -9.65 5.46 24.17
C GLU A 361 -8.97 5.36 25.55
N GLU A 362 -8.26 4.26 25.82
CA GLU A 362 -7.58 4.01 27.10
C GLU A 362 -6.26 4.78 27.28
N TYR A 363 -5.69 5.27 26.18
CA TYR A 363 -4.44 6.04 26.19
C TYR A 363 -4.67 7.50 25.81
N ASP A 364 -3.99 8.42 26.49
CA ASP A 364 -3.87 9.84 26.14
C ASP A 364 -3.16 10.01 24.79
N PHE A 365 -2.10 9.23 24.54
CA PHE A 365 -1.39 9.26 23.26
C PHE A 365 -0.66 7.95 22.96
N LEU A 366 -0.32 7.77 21.70
CA LEU A 366 0.43 6.62 21.20
C LEU A 366 1.65 7.09 20.41
N MET A 367 2.83 6.64 20.82
CA MET A 367 4.07 6.85 20.08
C MET A 367 4.26 5.75 19.05
N THR A 368 4.73 6.10 17.86
CA THR A 368 4.91 5.10 16.81
C THR A 368 5.95 5.50 15.77
N THR A 369 6.42 4.54 15.00
CA THR A 369 7.21 4.79 13.80
C THR A 369 6.30 4.88 12.56
N THR A 370 6.86 4.80 11.36
CA THR A 370 6.09 4.73 10.10
C THR A 370 5.16 3.52 10.00
N ILE A 371 5.20 2.59 10.96
CA ILE A 371 4.35 1.40 10.97
C ILE A 371 2.86 1.75 11.00
N LEU A 372 2.45 2.80 11.74
CA LEU A 372 1.05 3.24 11.80
C LEU A 372 0.73 4.40 10.84
N GLU A 373 1.61 4.68 9.87
CA GLU A 373 1.28 5.63 8.81
C GLU A 373 0.11 5.09 7.94
N ARG A 374 -0.19 3.78 8.03
CA ARG A 374 -1.22 3.00 7.31
C ARG A 374 -1.99 2.04 8.23
N GLY A 375 -3.08 1.44 7.72
CA GLY A 375 -3.76 0.31 8.38
C GLY A 375 -4.61 0.56 9.64
N VAL A 376 -4.67 1.79 10.19
CA VAL A 376 -5.47 2.07 11.41
C VAL A 376 -6.27 3.38 11.35
N THR A 377 -7.49 3.39 11.89
CA THR A 377 -8.30 4.60 12.06
C THR A 377 -8.59 4.78 13.55
N PHE A 378 -8.32 5.98 14.07
CA PHE A 378 -8.63 6.38 15.44
C PHE A 378 -9.64 7.52 15.40
N ARG A 379 -10.51 7.55 16.41
CA ARG A 379 -11.49 8.62 16.60
C ARG A 379 -10.80 9.81 17.27
N ASP A 380 -11.09 11.00 16.77
CA ASP A 380 -10.75 12.28 17.41
C ASP A 380 -9.27 12.43 17.83
N ILE A 381 -8.35 12.29 16.87
CA ILE A 381 -6.91 12.40 17.11
C ILE A 381 -6.25 13.59 16.42
N ASP A 382 -5.29 14.20 17.12
CA ASP A 382 -4.24 15.04 16.54
C ASP A 382 -3.02 14.20 16.13
N VAL A 383 -2.14 14.75 15.30
CA VAL A 383 -0.94 14.07 14.80
C VAL A 383 0.28 14.97 14.90
N ILE A 384 1.36 14.43 15.46
CA ILE A 384 2.67 15.10 15.54
C ILE A 384 3.69 14.18 14.89
N VAL A 385 4.48 14.72 13.96
CA VAL A 385 5.70 14.08 13.45
C VAL A 385 6.89 14.80 14.06
N LEU A 386 7.58 14.14 15.00
CA LEU A 386 8.82 14.66 15.58
C LEU A 386 10.01 14.20 14.74
N GLY A 387 10.80 15.16 14.26
CA GLY A 387 11.91 14.88 13.36
C GLY A 387 11.46 14.68 11.93
N ALA A 388 10.48 15.46 11.46
CA ALA A 388 9.94 15.37 10.10
C ALA A 388 11.01 15.58 9.01
N GLU A 389 12.19 16.11 9.35
CA GLU A 389 13.33 16.25 8.45
C GLU A 389 14.10 14.94 8.20
N ASP A 390 13.89 13.90 9.00
CA ASP A 390 14.57 12.63 8.84
C ASP A 390 14.19 11.96 7.51
N ARG A 391 15.17 11.36 6.83
CA ARG A 391 15.02 10.70 5.52
C ARG A 391 14.00 9.56 5.51
N VAL A 392 13.66 8.99 6.66
CA VAL A 392 12.60 7.97 6.78
C VAL A 392 11.23 8.57 6.42
N PHE A 393 11.01 9.87 6.66
CA PHE A 393 9.78 10.58 6.31
C PHE A 393 9.85 11.17 4.91
N THR A 394 9.41 10.38 3.93
CA THR A 394 9.19 10.83 2.55
C THR A 394 7.98 11.76 2.43
N GLU A 395 7.87 12.47 1.31
CA GLU A 395 6.68 13.26 0.97
C GLU A 395 5.40 12.43 1.05
N ALA A 396 5.43 11.19 0.52
CA ALA A 396 4.30 10.28 0.55
C ALA A 396 3.90 9.91 1.99
N SER A 397 4.86 9.48 2.81
CA SER A 397 4.58 9.10 4.20
C SER A 397 4.08 10.29 5.03
N LEU A 398 4.62 11.49 4.86
CA LEU A 398 4.11 12.69 5.54
C LEU A 398 2.66 13.02 5.18
N VAL A 399 2.26 12.90 3.91
CA VAL A 399 0.86 13.07 3.48
C VAL A 399 -0.05 12.01 4.10
N GLN A 400 0.40 10.75 4.16
CA GLN A 400 -0.36 9.65 4.77
C GLN A 400 -0.52 9.83 6.29
N ILE A 401 0.54 10.27 6.97
CA ILE A 401 0.54 10.55 8.41
C ILE A 401 -0.42 11.72 8.71
N ALA A 402 -0.33 12.83 7.97
CA ALA A 402 -1.27 13.94 8.09
C ALA A 402 -2.72 13.49 7.87
N GLY A 403 -2.93 12.57 6.91
CA GLY A 403 -4.21 11.96 6.60
C GLY A 403 -4.83 11.12 7.73
N ARG A 404 -4.10 10.82 8.82
CA ARG A 404 -4.64 10.10 9.99
C ARG A 404 -5.56 10.99 10.84
N ALA A 405 -5.33 12.30 10.84
CA ALA A 405 -6.13 13.24 11.61
C ALA A 405 -7.44 13.57 10.90
N GLY A 406 -8.52 13.77 11.65
CA GLY A 406 -9.83 14.16 11.13
C GLY A 406 -10.57 13.11 10.28
N ARG A 407 -10.21 11.83 10.40
CA ARG A 407 -10.71 10.76 9.50
C ARG A 407 -12.10 10.21 9.88
N HIS A 408 -12.53 10.42 11.12
CA HIS A 408 -13.83 9.97 11.60
C HIS A 408 -14.91 10.99 11.19
N LYS A 409 -16.06 10.53 10.67
CA LYS A 409 -17.14 11.41 10.19
C LYS A 409 -17.59 12.43 11.25
N ASP A 410 -17.68 12.00 12.51
CA ASP A 410 -18.14 12.84 13.63
C ASP A 410 -17.03 13.75 14.18
N PHE A 411 -15.77 13.51 13.80
CA PHE A 411 -14.59 14.28 14.20
C PHE A 411 -13.75 14.57 12.96
N PRO A 412 -14.25 15.41 12.03
CA PRO A 412 -13.62 15.61 10.73
C PRO A 412 -12.39 16.52 10.78
N THR A 413 -12.10 17.12 11.93
CA THR A 413 -10.97 18.01 12.16
C THR A 413 -9.88 17.31 12.97
N GLY A 414 -8.66 17.82 12.89
CA GLY A 414 -7.51 17.30 13.62
C GLY A 414 -6.34 18.25 13.41
N TRP A 415 -5.55 18.51 14.44
CA TRP A 415 -4.35 19.31 14.30
C TRP A 415 -3.19 18.42 13.86
N VAL A 416 -2.43 18.87 12.86
CA VAL A 416 -1.26 18.15 12.34
C VAL A 416 -0.04 19.04 12.45
N CYS A 417 1.04 18.52 13.02
CA CYS A 417 2.29 19.23 13.16
C CYS A 417 3.48 18.43 12.64
N PHE A 418 4.26 19.06 11.78
CA PHE A 418 5.58 18.59 11.38
C PHE A 418 6.62 19.35 12.22
N ALA A 419 7.03 18.74 13.34
CA ALA A 419 8.07 19.26 14.20
C ALA A 419 9.44 18.85 13.66
N HIS A 420 10.31 19.82 13.37
CA HIS A 420 11.53 19.57 12.61
C HIS A 420 12.77 20.34 13.12
N ASP A 421 13.96 19.86 12.74
CA ASP A 421 15.25 20.55 12.89
C ASP A 421 15.83 20.93 11.51
N GLY A 422 15.12 21.80 10.80
CA GLY A 422 15.43 22.18 9.42
C GLY A 422 14.39 21.69 8.42
N GLU A 423 14.05 22.52 7.44
CA GLU A 423 12.98 22.19 6.49
C GLU A 423 13.52 21.38 5.31
N THR A 424 12.73 20.41 4.81
CA THR A 424 13.13 19.56 3.69
C THR A 424 12.16 19.68 2.52
N LYS A 425 12.60 19.26 1.33
CA LYS A 425 11.74 19.17 0.14
C LYS A 425 10.54 18.22 0.37
N ALA A 426 10.69 17.21 1.23
CA ALA A 426 9.61 16.27 1.58
C ALA A 426 8.51 16.96 2.39
N ILE A 427 8.88 17.74 3.41
CA ILE A 427 7.96 18.57 4.21
C ILE A 427 7.21 19.55 3.31
N GLN A 428 7.95 20.34 2.51
CA GLN A 428 7.37 21.32 1.60
C GLN A 428 6.50 20.69 0.51
N GLY A 429 6.87 19.51 0.02
CA GLY A 429 6.09 18.72 -0.93
C GLY A 429 4.74 18.31 -0.33
N ALA A 430 4.76 17.71 0.86
CA ALA A 430 3.56 17.24 1.54
C ALA A 430 2.56 18.37 1.82
N VAL A 431 3.04 19.50 2.36
CA VAL A 431 2.20 20.69 2.63
C VAL A 431 1.60 21.24 1.33
N ARG A 432 2.41 21.38 0.27
CA ARG A 432 1.91 21.86 -1.04
C ARG A 432 0.87 20.94 -1.64
N GLN A 433 1.08 19.61 -1.55
CA GLN A 433 0.14 18.63 -2.08
C GLN A 433 -1.19 18.68 -1.34
N ILE A 434 -1.18 18.67 0.00
CA ILE A 434 -2.40 18.76 0.83
C ILE A 434 -3.17 20.03 0.51
N ARG A 435 -2.49 21.18 0.50
CA ARG A 435 -3.10 22.48 0.11
C ARG A 435 -3.67 22.46 -1.29
N SER A 436 -2.98 21.83 -2.24
CA SER A 436 -3.46 21.72 -3.62
C SER A 436 -4.74 20.90 -3.72
N MET A 437 -4.82 19.79 -2.99
CA MET A 437 -6.03 18.95 -2.93
C MET A 437 -7.19 19.72 -2.27
N ASN A 438 -6.95 20.37 -1.14
CA ASN A 438 -7.97 21.18 -0.48
C ASN A 438 -8.51 22.30 -1.39
N ARG A 439 -7.63 22.99 -2.13
CA ARG A 439 -8.04 24.00 -3.11
C ARG A 439 -8.85 23.41 -4.27
N ASP A 440 -8.45 22.25 -4.80
CA ASP A 440 -9.20 21.58 -5.86
C ASP A 440 -10.58 21.16 -5.38
N ALA A 441 -10.67 20.55 -4.20
CA ALA A 441 -11.93 20.19 -3.55
C ALA A 441 -12.84 21.41 -3.34
N GLY A 442 -12.29 22.52 -2.87
CA GLY A 442 -13.04 23.77 -2.70
C GLY A 442 -13.57 24.35 -4.02
N ARG A 443 -12.73 24.39 -5.06
CA ARG A 443 -13.14 24.86 -6.41
C ARG A 443 -14.26 24.01 -7.01
N ARG A 444 -14.27 22.72 -6.71
CA ARG A 444 -15.27 21.75 -7.18
C ARG A 444 -16.51 21.67 -6.30
N GLY A 445 -16.60 22.49 -5.23
CA GLY A 445 -17.75 22.49 -4.32
C GLY A 445 -17.90 21.22 -3.49
N LEU A 446 -16.80 20.49 -3.25
CA LEU A 446 -16.80 19.18 -2.58
C LEU A 446 -16.63 19.26 -1.05
N LEU A 447 -16.53 20.46 -0.49
CA LEU A 447 -16.24 20.69 0.92
C LEU A 447 -17.46 21.22 1.67
N ASN A 448 -17.81 20.51 2.75
CA ASN A 448 -18.81 20.88 3.74
C ASN A 448 -18.21 21.95 4.66
N GLY A 449 -18.61 23.20 4.45
CA GLY A 449 -18.13 24.36 5.21
C GLY A 449 -17.22 25.27 4.38
N SER A 450 -17.35 26.58 4.62
CA SER A 450 -16.54 27.60 3.98
C SER A 450 -15.08 27.43 4.36
N VAL A 451 -14.29 26.73 3.54
CA VAL A 451 -12.85 26.93 3.56
C VAL A 451 -12.66 28.40 3.18
N SER A 452 -12.26 29.23 4.14
CA SER A 452 -11.75 30.54 3.85
C SER A 452 -10.58 30.34 2.90
N VAL A 453 -10.83 30.56 1.62
CA VAL A 453 -9.77 30.75 0.64
C VAL A 453 -9.04 31.98 1.16
N LEU A 454 -7.98 31.78 1.94
CA LEU A 454 -7.07 32.85 2.28
C LEU A 454 -6.44 33.26 0.96
N SER A 455 -7.07 34.26 0.34
CA SER A 455 -6.54 35.00 -0.77
C SER A 455 -5.33 35.78 -0.26
N LYS A 456 -4.13 35.29 -0.54
CA LYS A 456 -3.03 35.99 -1.22
C LYS A 456 -1.75 35.17 -1.15
#